data_AF-A0A3L7SCF5-F1
#
_entry.id   AF-A0A3L7SCF5-F1
#
_cell.length_a   1.000
_cell.length_b   1.000
_cell.length_c   1.000
_cell.angle_alpha   90.00
_cell.angle_beta   90.00
_cell.angle_gamma   90.00
#
_symmetry.space_group_name_H-M   'P 1'
#
loop_
_entity.id
_entity.type
_entity.pdbx_description
1 polymer ?
#
loop_
_entity_poly.entity_id
_entity_poly.type
_entity_poly.pdbx_seq_one_letter_code
_entity_poly.pdbx_strand_id
1 'polypeptide(L)'
;MARNHSQHGERTGGGYERIGERVSIFVNGRIWYCNWQEGPKQQRKSLRTRNHEVARQKARALEAELSGAVPRQAGTFDIAAAVQAYIDWQDSNDRAPKTMVKYRDVLTRFAAHCRDAGVRLMHAITVQTIDEFTVLRRRRRDGMAAKRSTPS
;
A
#
# COMPACT_ATOMS: atom_id res chain seq x y z
N MET A 1 40.45 -14.79 -14.20
CA MET A 1 39.92 -15.99 -14.89
C MET A 1 38.45 -16.15 -14.51
N ALA A 2 37.61 -16.19 -15.54
CA ALA A 2 36.16 -16.26 -15.45
C ALA A 2 35.66 -17.58 -14.85
N ARG A 3 34.52 -17.53 -14.16
CA ARG A 3 33.55 -18.63 -14.21
C ARG A 3 32.16 -18.05 -14.40
N ASN A 4 31.74 -18.11 -15.67
CA ASN A 4 30.35 -18.18 -16.11
C ASN A 4 29.50 -18.94 -15.08
N HIS A 5 28.42 -18.33 -14.62
CA HIS A 5 27.29 -19.08 -14.11
C HIS A 5 26.22 -19.08 -15.18
N SER A 6 26.33 -20.16 -15.95
CA SER A 6 25.47 -20.60 -17.03
C SER A 6 24.00 -20.56 -16.62
N GLN A 7 23.19 -20.02 -17.53
CA GLN A 7 21.79 -20.37 -17.64
C GLN A 7 21.68 -21.89 -17.91
N HIS A 8 21.03 -22.60 -16.99
CA HIS A 8 20.40 -23.91 -17.20
C HIS A 8 19.01 -23.75 -16.58
N GLY A 9 17.91 -23.84 -17.33
CA GLY A 9 17.52 -25.01 -18.11
C GLY A 9 16.40 -25.70 -17.32
N GLU A 10 15.18 -25.60 -17.82
CA GLU A 10 13.95 -26.16 -17.23
C GLU A 10 14.13 -27.62 -16.79
N ARG A 11 13.70 -27.92 -15.55
CA ARG A 11 13.40 -29.28 -15.10
C ARG A 11 12.06 -29.28 -14.35
N THR A 12 11.09 -29.94 -14.93
CA THR A 12 9.79 -30.33 -14.36
C THR A 12 9.99 -31.34 -13.24
N GLY A 13 10.08 -30.84 -12.01
CA GLY A 13 10.00 -31.58 -10.76
C GLY A 13 9.74 -30.56 -9.68
N GLY A 14 8.63 -30.66 -8.94
CA GLY A 14 8.04 -29.59 -8.11
C GLY A 14 9.06 -28.82 -7.26
N GLY A 15 9.66 -27.78 -7.85
CA GLY A 15 10.82 -27.11 -7.33
C GLY A 15 10.45 -26.11 -6.26
N TYR A 16 11.43 -25.76 -5.43
CA TYR A 16 11.31 -24.62 -4.55
C TYR A 16 11.36 -23.34 -5.40
N GLU A 17 10.33 -22.51 -5.33
CA GLU A 17 10.36 -21.14 -5.82
C GLU A 17 10.83 -20.22 -4.69
N ARG A 18 11.84 -19.39 -4.95
CA ARG A 18 12.35 -18.43 -3.97
C ARG A 18 11.49 -17.17 -3.94
N ILE A 19 11.11 -16.73 -2.73
CA ILE A 19 10.32 -15.53 -2.48
C ILE A 19 11.13 -14.60 -1.59
N GLY A 20 11.79 -13.62 -2.20
CA GLY A 20 12.72 -12.74 -1.51
C GLY A 20 14.02 -13.46 -1.13
N GLU A 21 14.58 -13.09 0.01
CA GLU A 21 15.88 -13.57 0.45
C GLU A 21 15.78 -14.76 1.41
N ARG A 22 14.76 -14.85 2.26
CA ARG A 22 14.70 -15.83 3.37
C ARG A 22 13.71 -16.96 3.13
N VAL A 23 12.65 -16.71 2.35
CA VAL A 23 11.55 -17.65 2.14
C VAL A 23 11.61 -18.32 0.77
N SER A 24 11.24 -19.59 0.73
CA SER A 24 10.96 -20.35 -0.48
C SER A 24 9.61 -21.06 -0.36
N ILE A 25 8.93 -21.32 -1.47
CA ILE A 25 7.68 -22.08 -1.51
C ILE A 25 7.81 -23.32 -2.37
N PHE A 26 7.10 -24.38 -2.02
CA PHE A 26 7.03 -25.61 -2.79
C PHE A 26 5.65 -26.24 -2.63
N VAL A 27 5.28 -27.11 -3.57
CA VAL A 27 4.03 -27.88 -3.49
C VAL A 27 4.31 -29.25 -2.89
N ASN A 28 3.47 -29.66 -1.93
CA ASN A 28 3.46 -31.04 -1.43
C ASN A 28 2.04 -31.60 -1.54
N GLY A 29 1.88 -32.58 -2.43
CA GLY A 29 0.57 -33.08 -2.88
C GLY A 29 -0.18 -31.99 -3.64
N ARG A 30 -1.18 -31.37 -2.98
CA ARG A 30 -1.98 -30.28 -3.55
C ARG A 30 -1.82 -28.94 -2.81
N ILE A 31 -1.10 -28.93 -1.70
CA ILE A 31 -1.02 -27.77 -0.81
C ILE A 31 0.37 -27.15 -0.92
N TRP A 32 0.38 -25.83 -1.04
CA TRP A 32 1.62 -25.05 -1.00
C TRP A 32 2.14 -24.91 0.43
N TYR A 33 3.45 -25.02 0.57
CA TYR A 33 4.21 -24.82 1.80
C TYR A 33 5.23 -23.72 1.59
N CYS A 34 5.55 -23.01 2.67
CA CYS A 34 6.72 -22.14 2.75
C CYS A 34 7.80 -22.82 3.59
N ASN A 35 9.04 -22.48 3.26
CA ASN A 35 10.26 -23.03 3.84
C ASN A 35 11.29 -21.91 4.03
N TRP A 36 11.81 -21.80 5.25
CA TRP A 36 12.83 -20.81 5.62
C TRP A 36 13.75 -21.37 6.72
N GLN A 37 14.79 -20.62 7.06
CA GLN A 37 15.69 -20.95 8.15
C GLN A 37 15.59 -19.92 9.28
N GLU A 38 15.59 -20.43 10.51
CA GLU A 38 15.64 -19.65 11.74
C GLU A 38 16.77 -20.20 12.63
N GLY A 39 17.90 -19.50 12.61
CA GLY A 39 19.15 -20.02 13.17
C GLY A 39 19.56 -21.34 12.49
N PRO A 40 19.93 -22.38 13.24
CA PRO A 40 20.33 -23.67 12.67
C PRO A 40 19.15 -24.55 12.24
N LYS A 41 17.90 -24.11 12.47
CA LYS A 41 16.71 -24.94 12.24
C LYS A 41 15.98 -24.53 10.97
N GLN A 42 15.63 -25.51 10.14
CA GLN A 42 14.74 -25.34 9.01
C GLN A 42 13.28 -25.36 9.48
N GLN A 43 12.51 -24.35 9.09
CA GLN A 43 11.10 -24.21 9.42
C GLN A 43 10.25 -24.39 8.18
N ARG A 44 9.07 -25.01 8.36
CA ARG A 44 8.09 -25.22 7.29
C ARG A 44 6.70 -24.88 7.78
N LYS A 45 5.92 -24.17 6.97
CA LYS A 45 4.52 -23.82 7.29
C LYS A 45 3.63 -24.00 6.06
N SER A 46 2.49 -24.66 6.25
CA SER A 46 1.49 -24.80 5.20
C SER A 46 0.85 -23.44 4.89
N LEU A 47 0.75 -23.11 3.61
CA LEU A 47 0.05 -21.91 3.12
C LEU A 47 -1.45 -22.16 2.94
N ARG A 48 -1.91 -23.41 3.16
CA ARG A 48 -3.32 -23.84 3.09
C ARG A 48 -4.03 -23.36 1.83
N THR A 49 -3.34 -23.42 0.69
CA THR A 49 -3.88 -23.04 -0.62
C THR A 49 -3.39 -24.02 -1.67
N ARG A 50 -4.19 -24.22 -2.71
CA ARG A 50 -3.81 -24.91 -3.95
C ARG A 50 -3.43 -23.93 -5.06
N ASN A 51 -3.84 -22.66 -4.93
CA ASN A 51 -3.56 -21.60 -5.89
C ASN A 51 -2.16 -21.03 -5.66
N HIS A 52 -1.35 -21.03 -6.72
CA HIS A 52 0.03 -20.57 -6.73
C HIS A 52 0.18 -19.07 -6.45
N GLU A 53 -0.65 -18.22 -7.03
CA GLU A 53 -0.57 -16.76 -6.79
C GLU A 53 -0.88 -16.42 -5.34
N VAL A 54 -1.91 -17.05 -4.77
CA VAL A 54 -2.24 -16.94 -3.34
C VAL A 54 -1.10 -17.46 -2.47
N ALA A 55 -0.40 -18.51 -2.90
CA ALA A 55 0.78 -19.02 -2.21
C ALA A 55 1.93 -17.99 -2.21
N ARG A 56 2.23 -17.39 -3.38
CA ARG A 56 3.24 -16.32 -3.50
C ARG A 56 2.92 -15.13 -2.62
N GLN A 57 1.65 -14.69 -2.60
CA GLN A 57 1.21 -13.57 -1.75
C GLN A 57 1.44 -13.86 -0.27
N LYS A 58 1.01 -15.03 0.22
CA LYS A 58 1.20 -15.43 1.62
C LYS A 58 2.69 -15.59 1.97
N ALA A 59 3.51 -16.09 1.05
CA ALA A 59 4.94 -16.21 1.25
C ALA A 59 5.66 -14.85 1.29
N ARG A 60 5.23 -13.87 0.48
CA ARG A 60 5.75 -12.49 0.57
C ARG A 60 5.43 -11.83 1.91
N ALA A 61 4.24 -12.09 2.47
CA ALA A 61 3.89 -11.60 3.80
C ALA A 61 4.82 -12.19 4.89
N LEU A 62 5.11 -13.49 4.80
CA LEU A 62 6.05 -14.16 5.71
C LEU A 62 7.48 -13.65 5.53
N GLU A 63 7.93 -13.40 4.30
CA GLU A 63 9.25 -12.82 4.01
C GLU A 63 9.42 -11.44 4.67
N ALA A 64 8.39 -10.59 4.60
CA ALA A 64 8.39 -9.29 5.28
C ALA A 64 8.50 -9.47 6.80
N GLU A 65 7.70 -10.36 7.39
CA GLU A 65 7.75 -10.67 8.83
C GLU A 65 9.15 -11.14 9.27
N LEU A 66 9.75 -12.08 8.54
CA LEU A 66 11.04 -12.69 8.90
C LEU A 66 12.25 -11.79 8.65
N SER A 67 12.19 -10.91 7.65
CA SER A 67 13.26 -9.94 7.40
C SER A 67 13.34 -8.86 8.49
N GLY A 68 12.41 -8.85 9.45
CA GLY A 68 12.28 -7.73 10.37
C GLY A 68 11.85 -6.45 9.65
N ALA A 69 11.47 -6.55 8.36
CA ALA A 69 10.65 -5.55 7.70
C ALA A 69 9.27 -5.65 8.35
N VAL A 70 9.17 -5.11 9.57
CA VAL A 70 7.92 -4.83 10.25
C VAL A 70 6.97 -4.37 9.15
N PRO A 71 5.89 -5.11 8.83
CA PRO A 71 4.88 -4.55 7.94
C PRO A 71 4.51 -3.28 8.66
N ARG A 72 4.96 -2.12 8.11
CA ARG A 72 4.93 -0.84 8.79
C ARG A 72 3.56 -0.81 9.40
N GLN A 73 3.46 -0.91 10.73
CA GLN A 73 2.19 -0.70 11.38
C GLN A 73 1.86 0.68 10.88
N ALA A 74 0.97 0.73 9.89
CA ALA A 74 0.62 1.98 9.31
C ALA A 74 -0.11 2.58 10.47
N GLY A 75 0.59 3.47 11.20
CA GLY A 75 0.12 3.97 12.46
C GLY A 75 -1.34 4.31 12.26
N THR A 76 -2.17 3.97 13.23
CA THR A 76 -3.59 4.30 13.23
C THR A 76 -3.75 5.81 13.33
N PHE A 77 -3.26 6.50 12.30
CA PHE A 77 -3.34 7.92 12.09
C PHE A 77 -4.69 8.14 11.44
N ASP A 78 -5.59 8.71 12.23
CA ASP A 78 -6.83 9.26 11.72
C ASP A 78 -6.51 10.36 10.70
N ILE A 79 -7.20 10.35 9.57
CA ILE A 79 -6.96 11.27 8.46
C ILE A 79 -7.16 12.72 8.90
N ALA A 80 -8.15 13.00 9.77
CA ALA A 80 -8.38 14.36 10.26
C ALA A 80 -7.23 14.82 11.15
N ALA A 81 -6.75 13.95 12.03
CA ALA A 81 -5.59 14.23 12.87
C ALA A 81 -4.32 14.48 12.04
N ALA A 82 -4.09 13.67 11.00
CA ALA A 82 -2.95 13.84 10.09
C ALA A 82 -3.03 15.16 9.29
N VAL A 83 -4.21 15.53 8.81
CA VAL A 83 -4.43 16.81 8.11
C VAL A 83 -4.16 17.99 9.03
N GLN A 84 -4.66 17.95 10.27
CA GLN A 84 -4.44 19.03 11.24
C GLN A 84 -2.95 19.18 11.57
N ALA A 85 -2.26 18.09 11.88
CA ALA A 85 -0.83 18.11 12.17
C ALA A 85 0.01 18.67 11.01
N TYR A 86 -0.35 18.35 9.76
CA TYR A 86 0.33 18.90 8.59
C TYR A 86 0.09 20.41 8.43
N ILE A 87 -1.14 20.87 8.67
CA ILE A 87 -1.46 22.30 8.63
C ILE A 87 -0.69 23.05 9.70
N ASP A 88 -0.67 22.56 10.94
CA ASP A 88 0.05 23.19 12.06
C ASP A 88 1.56 23.24 11.82
N TRP A 89 2.11 22.16 11.25
CA TRP A 89 3.51 22.13 10.83
C TRP A 89 3.80 23.17 9.74
N GLN A 90 2.96 23.30 8.71
CA GLN A 90 3.15 24.31 7.65
C GLN A 90 3.02 25.75 8.18
N ASP A 91 2.10 25.98 9.11
CA ASP A 91 1.91 27.27 9.79
C ASP A 91 3.18 27.68 10.55
N SER A 92 3.78 26.71 11.26
CA SER A 92 5.03 26.90 12.02
C SER A 92 6.28 27.06 11.14
N ASN A 93 6.18 26.77 9.83
CA ASN A 93 7.28 26.87 8.87
C ASN A 93 7.12 28.08 7.93
N ASP A 94 6.41 29.12 8.37
CA ASP A 94 6.21 30.39 7.66
C ASP A 94 5.73 30.23 6.21
N ARG A 95 4.85 29.26 5.98
CA ARG A 95 4.30 29.04 4.63
C ARG A 95 3.47 30.23 4.19
N ALA A 96 3.65 30.66 2.94
CA ALA A 96 2.93 31.80 2.38
C ALA A 96 1.40 31.72 2.62
N PRO A 97 0.73 32.81 3.07
CA PRO A 97 -0.69 32.78 3.46
C PRO A 97 -1.63 32.25 2.37
N LYS A 98 -1.38 32.63 1.12
CA LYS A 98 -2.14 32.14 -0.05
C LYS A 98 -2.04 30.62 -0.23
N THR A 99 -0.88 30.05 0.08
CA THR A 99 -0.67 28.60 0.04
C THR A 99 -1.39 27.92 1.20
N MET A 100 -1.36 28.51 2.40
CA MET A 100 -2.08 27.99 3.55
C MET A 100 -3.59 27.95 3.34
N VAL A 101 -4.19 28.99 2.76
CA VAL A 101 -5.61 28.99 2.37
C VAL A 101 -5.92 27.80 1.45
N LYS A 102 -5.06 27.54 0.46
CA LYS A 102 -5.24 26.43 -0.48
C LYS A 102 -5.09 25.06 0.20
N TYR A 103 -4.10 24.89 1.08
CA TYR A 103 -3.90 23.64 1.81
C TYR A 103 -5.06 23.35 2.76
N ARG A 104 -5.46 24.33 3.57
CA ARG A 104 -6.63 24.21 4.45
C ARG A 104 -7.87 23.84 3.65
N ASP A 105 -8.15 24.51 2.53
CA ASP A 105 -9.33 24.21 1.70
C ASP A 105 -9.31 22.79 1.12
N VAL A 106 -8.20 22.39 0.48
CA VAL A 106 -8.13 21.10 -0.21
C VAL A 106 -8.11 19.94 0.77
N LEU A 107 -7.27 20.03 1.81
CA LEU A 107 -7.07 18.92 2.75
C LEU A 107 -8.29 18.71 3.65
N THR A 108 -8.95 19.78 4.09
CA THR A 108 -10.19 19.65 4.88
C THR A 108 -11.31 19.00 4.06
N ARG A 109 -11.44 19.38 2.77
CA ARG A 109 -12.42 18.75 1.87
C ARG A 109 -12.10 17.30 1.59
N PHE A 110 -10.82 16.95 1.45
CA PHE A 110 -10.42 15.56 1.28
C PHE A 110 -10.74 14.74 2.52
N ALA A 111 -10.41 15.23 3.72
CA ALA A 111 -10.76 14.57 4.98
C ALA A 111 -12.27 14.36 5.13
N ALA A 112 -13.09 15.36 4.77
CA ALA A 112 -14.55 15.24 4.77
C ALA A 112 -15.02 14.16 3.79
N HIS A 113 -14.48 14.13 2.56
CA HIS A 113 -14.81 13.10 1.58
C HIS A 113 -14.46 11.70 2.08
N CYS A 114 -13.26 11.51 2.65
CA CYS A 114 -12.85 10.23 3.25
C CYS A 114 -13.80 9.81 4.38
N ARG A 115 -14.15 10.73 5.28
CA ARG A 115 -15.11 10.47 6.36
C ARG A 115 -16.47 10.03 5.82
N ASP A 116 -17.00 10.73 4.83
CA ASP A 116 -18.31 10.43 4.24
C ASP A 116 -18.29 9.08 3.50
N ALA A 117 -17.12 8.67 2.98
CA ALA A 117 -16.88 7.34 2.40
C ALA A 117 -16.54 6.24 3.42
N GLY A 118 -16.57 6.53 4.74
CA GLY A 118 -16.21 5.58 5.79
C GLY A 118 -14.71 5.28 5.93
N VAL A 119 -13.86 6.00 5.19
CA VAL A 119 -12.40 5.88 5.22
C VAL A 119 -11.85 6.81 6.29
N ARG A 120 -11.50 6.28 7.46
CA ARG A 120 -11.02 7.08 8.61
C ARG A 120 -9.51 7.08 8.80
N LEU A 121 -8.85 5.98 8.42
CA LEU A 121 -7.43 5.77 8.70
C LEU A 121 -6.59 6.03 7.46
N MET A 122 -5.42 6.64 7.63
CA MET A 122 -4.50 6.97 6.53
C MET A 122 -4.16 5.78 5.64
N HIS A 123 -4.02 4.58 6.23
CA HIS A 123 -3.70 3.36 5.47
C HIS A 123 -4.88 2.75 4.72
N ALA A 124 -6.09 3.18 5.03
CA ALA A 124 -7.30 2.76 4.33
C ALA A 124 -7.57 3.60 3.06
N ILE A 125 -6.75 4.64 2.81
CA ILE A 125 -6.83 5.42 1.57
C ILE A 125 -6.37 4.54 0.42
N THR A 126 -7.24 4.38 -0.58
CA THR A 126 -6.95 3.64 -1.80
C THR A 126 -6.85 4.60 -2.99
N VAL A 127 -6.37 4.10 -4.14
CA VAL A 127 -6.40 4.85 -5.41
C VAL A 127 -7.84 5.26 -5.76
N GLN A 128 -8.81 4.38 -5.53
CA GLN A 128 -10.21 4.66 -5.77
C GLN A 128 -10.71 5.86 -4.95
N THR A 129 -10.35 5.95 -3.67
CA THR A 129 -10.68 7.12 -2.81
C THR A 129 -10.14 8.44 -3.38
N ILE A 130 -8.96 8.40 -4.01
CA ILE A 130 -8.33 9.58 -4.62
C ILE A 130 -9.04 9.96 -5.93
N ASP A 131 -9.39 8.97 -6.75
CA ASP A 131 -10.10 9.19 -8.01
C ASP A 131 -11.50 9.77 -7.78
N GLU A 132 -12.25 9.23 -6.83
CA GLU A 132 -13.58 9.72 -6.45
C GLU A 132 -13.53 11.17 -5.98
N PHE A 133 -12.56 11.52 -5.13
CA PHE A 133 -12.34 12.91 -4.71
C PHE A 133 -11.99 13.83 -5.89
N THR A 134 -11.17 13.35 -6.83
CA THR A 134 -10.76 14.13 -8.01
C THR A 134 -11.96 14.44 -8.90
N VAL A 135 -12.86 13.46 -9.11
CA VAL A 135 -14.12 13.65 -9.84
C VAL A 135 -15.02 14.66 -9.13
N LEU A 136 -15.21 14.53 -7.81
CA LEU A 136 -16.00 15.46 -7.00
C LEU A 136 -15.48 16.91 -7.14
N ARG A 137 -14.16 17.09 -7.08
CA ARG A 137 -13.52 18.39 -7.17
C ARG A 137 -13.62 19.02 -8.55
N ARG A 138 -13.59 18.22 -9.62
CA ARG A 138 -13.83 18.69 -11.00
C ARG A 138 -15.28 19.16 -11.15
N ARG A 139 -16.25 18.32 -10.78
CA ARG A 139 -17.69 18.66 -10.83
C ARG A 139 -18.02 19.97 -10.11
N ARG A 140 -17.42 20.22 -8.94
CA ARG A 140 -17.61 21.49 -8.21
C ARG A 140 -17.03 22.70 -8.93
N ARG A 141 -15.86 22.55 -9.56
CA ARG A 141 -15.23 23.63 -10.34
C ARG A 141 -16.10 23.99 -11.54
N ASP A 142 -16.59 22.97 -12.25
CA ASP A 142 -17.41 23.13 -13.45
C ASP A 142 -18.79 23.69 -13.10
N GLY A 143 -19.39 23.22 -12.00
CA GLY A 143 -20.66 23.75 -11.47
C GLY A 143 -20.57 25.18 -10.91
N MET A 144 -19.42 25.60 -10.36
CA MET A 144 -19.19 27.01 -9.99
C MET A 144 -18.96 27.90 -11.21
N ALA A 145 -18.33 27.38 -12.27
CA ALA A 145 -18.17 28.10 -13.53
C ALA A 145 -19.53 28.38 -14.18
N ALA A 146 -20.42 27.38 -14.20
CA ALA A 146 -21.77 27.52 -14.77
C ALA A 146 -22.66 28.53 -14.03
N LYS A 147 -22.51 28.68 -12.71
CA LYS A 147 -23.28 29.67 -11.91
C LYS A 147 -22.81 31.12 -12.06
N ARG A 148 -21.61 31.35 -12.60
CA ARG A 148 -21.06 32.71 -12.81
C ARG A 148 -21.39 33.29 -14.18
N SER A 149 -21.98 32.50 -15.08
CA SER A 149 -22.26 32.85 -16.47
C SER A 149 -23.74 33.12 -16.78
N THR A 150 -24.59 33.29 -15.76
CA THR A 150 -25.98 33.72 -15.96
C THR A 150 -26.09 35.23 -15.68
N PRO A 151 -26.16 36.09 -16.71
CA PRO A 151 -26.47 37.51 -16.49
C PRO A 151 -27.96 37.65 -16.17
N SER A 152 -28.27 38.54 -15.21
CA SER A 152 -29.63 39.08 -15.01
C SER A 152 -30.02 40.05 -16.11
#